data_AF-F4BJB6-F1
#
_entry.id   AF-F4BJB6-F1
#
_cell.length_a   1.000
_cell.length_b   1.000
_cell.length_c   1.000
_cell.angle_alpha   90.00
_cell.angle_beta   90.00
_cell.angle_gamma   90.00
#
_symmetry.space_group_name_H-M   'P 1'
#
loop_
_entity.id
_entity.type
_entity.pdbx_description
1 polymer ?
#
loop_
_entity_poly.entity_id
_entity_poly.type
_entity_poly.pdbx_seq_one_letter_code
_entity_poly.pdbx_strand_id
1 'polypeptide(L)'
;MIKQVDFSKHTNDIDGARFLVANYPDQVIRLNGTDFDNKYDKLVSYLKTNGYTIMVNEKLPLTATIIAELNNPLPNVKYIGIIMQQDSRMGQTIFNISYGGNEFKARQFYTDYKKTL
;
A
#
# COMPACT_ATOMS: atom_id res chain seq x y z
N MET A 1 -8.80 -12.51 25.18
CA MET A 1 -7.85 -13.35 24.43
C MET A 1 -7.78 -12.79 23.01
N ILE A 2 -6.73 -12.07 22.66
CA ILE A 2 -6.56 -11.54 21.30
C ILE A 2 -6.25 -12.74 20.42
N LYS A 3 -7.10 -13.03 19.42
CA LYS A 3 -6.83 -14.09 18.45
C LYS A 3 -5.46 -13.80 17.82
N GLN A 4 -4.53 -14.73 18.00
CA GLN A 4 -3.21 -14.64 17.38
C GLN A 4 -3.42 -14.75 15.87
N VAL A 5 -3.30 -13.62 15.18
CA VAL A 5 -3.40 -13.56 13.72
C VAL A 5 -2.14 -14.23 13.17
N ASP A 6 -2.29 -15.26 12.35
CA ASP A 6 -1.16 -15.88 11.66
C ASP A 6 -0.75 -14.99 10.48
N PHE A 7 0.10 -14.00 10.77
CA PHE A 7 0.55 -13.02 9.80
C PHE A 7 1.22 -13.65 8.57
N SER A 8 1.78 -14.86 8.68
CA SER A 8 2.48 -15.52 7.57
C SER A 8 1.57 -15.85 6.38
N LYS A 9 0.31 -16.20 6.62
CA LYS A 9 -0.68 -16.36 5.54
C LYS A 9 -1.06 -15.01 4.98
N HIS A 10 -1.26 -14.05 5.87
CA HIS A 10 -1.73 -12.72 5.51
C HIS A 10 -0.74 -11.87 4.71
N THR A 11 0.53 -12.27 4.63
CA THR A 11 1.56 -11.58 3.82
C THR A 11 1.88 -12.28 2.51
N ASN A 12 1.38 -13.51 2.33
CA ASN A 12 1.77 -14.40 1.24
C ASN A 12 0.62 -14.72 0.26
N ASP A 13 -0.60 -14.27 0.54
CA ASP A 13 -1.74 -14.29 -0.38
C ASP A 13 -2.40 -12.90 -0.51
N ILE A 14 -3.22 -12.74 -1.56
CA ILE A 14 -3.84 -11.45 -1.92
C ILE A 14 -4.85 -11.01 -0.86
N ASP A 15 -5.70 -11.93 -0.39
CA ASP A 15 -6.75 -11.63 0.59
C ASP A 15 -6.14 -11.24 1.95
N GLY A 16 -5.04 -11.88 2.29
CA GLY A 16 -4.16 -11.54 3.38
C GLY A 16 -3.63 -10.13 3.30
N ALA A 17 -2.98 -9.79 2.19
CA ALA A 17 -2.38 -8.47 2.02
C ALA A 17 -3.46 -7.39 2.06
N ARG A 18 -4.64 -7.68 1.48
CA ARG A 18 -5.84 -6.83 1.56
C ARG A 18 -6.29 -6.62 3.01
N PHE A 19 -6.35 -7.70 3.78
CA PHE A 19 -6.72 -7.63 5.20
C PHE A 19 -5.73 -6.81 6.01
N LEU A 20 -4.42 -7.01 5.83
CA LEU A 20 -3.40 -6.27 6.57
C LEU A 20 -3.41 -4.78 6.24
N VAL A 21 -3.41 -4.39 4.97
CA VAL A 21 -3.39 -2.96 4.63
C VAL A 21 -4.63 -2.20 5.13
N ALA A 22 -5.78 -2.88 5.22
CA ALA A 22 -7.01 -2.30 5.72
C ALA A 22 -7.06 -2.17 7.25
N ASN A 23 -6.52 -3.15 7.98
CA ASN A 23 -6.74 -3.27 9.43
C ASN A 23 -5.47 -3.06 10.28
N TYR A 24 -4.31 -3.40 9.73
CA TYR A 24 -3.00 -3.39 10.40
C TYR A 24 -1.92 -2.84 9.44
N PRO A 25 -2.05 -1.59 8.95
CA PRO A 25 -1.05 -1.01 8.08
C PRO A 25 0.26 -0.77 8.85
N ASP A 26 1.38 -1.11 8.22
CA ASP A 26 2.71 -0.86 8.76
C ASP A 26 3.06 0.63 8.76
N GLN A 27 2.47 1.40 7.83
CA GLN A 27 2.58 2.85 7.78
C GLN A 27 1.26 3.48 7.38
N VAL A 28 0.91 4.58 8.06
CA VAL A 28 -0.15 5.50 7.65
C VAL A 28 0.48 6.87 7.37
N ILE A 29 0.37 7.33 6.13
CA ILE A 29 0.94 8.60 5.70
C ILE A 29 -0.16 9.55 5.26
N ARG A 30 -0.03 10.83 5.63
CA ARG A 30 -0.96 11.89 5.23
C ARG A 30 -0.21 12.90 4.37
N LEU A 31 -0.68 13.09 3.14
CA LEU A 31 -0.13 14.03 2.17
C LEU A 31 -1.14 15.13 1.90
N ASN A 32 -0.73 16.39 2.06
CA ASN A 32 -1.58 17.52 1.68
C ASN A 32 -1.86 17.52 0.16
N GLY A 33 -2.98 18.12 -0.22
CA GLY A 33 -3.43 18.25 -1.61
C GLY A 33 -4.63 17.36 -1.95
N THR A 34 -5.31 17.73 -3.03
CA THR A 34 -6.54 17.09 -3.54
C THR A 34 -6.34 16.39 -4.88
N ASP A 35 -5.11 16.28 -5.37
CA ASP A 35 -4.72 15.64 -6.63
C ASP A 35 -4.68 14.11 -6.52
N PHE A 36 -5.75 13.52 -6.02
CA PHE A 36 -5.89 12.08 -5.79
C PHE A 36 -5.55 11.25 -7.03
N ASP A 37 -6.12 11.61 -8.18
CA ASP A 37 -5.94 10.88 -9.43
C ASP A 37 -4.48 10.91 -9.90
N ASN A 38 -3.84 12.08 -9.86
CA ASN A 38 -2.43 12.23 -10.21
C ASN A 38 -1.53 11.40 -9.29
N LYS A 39 -1.76 11.42 -7.97
CA LYS A 39 -1.01 10.59 -7.01
C LYS A 39 -1.20 9.10 -7.30
N TYR A 40 -2.43 8.67 -7.61
CA TYR A 40 -2.73 7.28 -7.96
C TYR A 40 -2.01 6.86 -9.24
N ASP A 41 -2.07 7.67 -10.30
CA ASP A 41 -1.42 7.36 -11.57
C ASP A 41 0.11 7.29 -11.42
N LYS A 42 0.69 8.19 -10.61
CA LYS A 42 2.11 8.14 -10.23
C LYS A 42 2.45 6.89 -9.44
N LEU A 43 1.58 6.43 -8.54
CA LEU A 43 1.80 5.21 -7.76
C LEU A 43 1.81 3.97 -8.66
N VAL A 44 0.81 3.84 -9.55
CA VAL A 44 0.75 2.74 -10.52
C VAL A 44 1.98 2.74 -11.42
N SER A 45 2.40 3.92 -11.88
CA SER A 45 3.60 4.07 -12.72
C SER A 45 4.87 3.69 -11.95
N TYR A 46 5.03 4.18 -10.73
CA TYR A 46 6.17 3.85 -9.85
C TYR A 46 6.29 2.34 -9.64
N LEU A 47 5.18 1.65 -9.33
CA LEU A 47 5.18 0.20 -9.14
C LEU A 47 5.65 -0.52 -10.40
N LYS A 48 5.11 -0.17 -11.57
CA LYS A 48 5.50 -0.77 -12.86
C LYS A 48 6.97 -0.53 -13.19
N THR A 49 7.45 0.71 -13.05
CA THR A 49 8.85 1.07 -13.33
C THR A 49 9.84 0.37 -12.41
N ASN A 50 9.45 0.07 -11.17
CA ASN A 50 10.31 -0.61 -10.19
C ASN A 50 10.13 -2.13 -10.19
N GLY A 51 9.45 -2.70 -11.19
CA GLY A 51 9.36 -4.16 -11.39
C GLY A 51 8.36 -4.87 -10.46
N TYR A 52 7.46 -4.15 -9.83
CA TYR A 52 6.35 -4.77 -9.10
C TYR A 52 5.30 -5.29 -10.08
N THR A 53 4.76 -6.48 -9.80
CA THR A 53 3.62 -7.02 -10.56
C THR A 53 2.33 -6.67 -9.83
N ILE A 54 1.48 -5.85 -10.43
CA ILE A 54 0.21 -5.44 -9.81
C ILE A 54 -0.81 -6.58 -9.98
N MET A 55 -1.26 -7.14 -8.86
CA MET A 55 -2.22 -8.25 -8.80
C MET A 55 -3.66 -7.77 -8.58
N VAL A 56 -3.82 -6.69 -7.81
CA VAL A 56 -5.09 -6.02 -7.58
C VAL A 56 -4.89 -4.54 -7.87
N ASN A 57 -5.81 -3.97 -8.65
CA ASN A 57 -5.86 -2.55 -8.93
C ASN A 57 -7.32 -2.07 -8.95
N GLU A 58 -7.87 -1.79 -7.78
CA GLU A 58 -9.24 -1.34 -7.62
C GLU A 58 -9.24 0.16 -7.35
N LYS A 59 -9.81 0.95 -8.25
CA LYS A 59 -9.92 2.40 -8.12
C LYS A 59 -11.38 2.84 -8.09
N LEU A 60 -11.74 3.59 -7.06
CA LEU A 60 -12.97 4.37 -6.93
C LEU A 60 -12.63 5.87 -6.95
N PRO A 61 -13.61 6.79 -7.08
CA PRO A 61 -13.34 8.21 -7.23
C PRO A 61 -12.45 8.85 -6.15
N LEU A 62 -12.52 8.36 -4.91
CA LEU A 62 -11.76 8.91 -3.78
C LEU A 62 -11.01 7.84 -2.98
N THR A 63 -10.98 6.60 -3.47
CA THR A 63 -10.30 5.49 -2.80
C THR A 63 -9.64 4.60 -3.83
N ALA A 64 -8.50 4.00 -3.50
CA ALA A 64 -7.89 2.99 -4.33
C ALA A 64 -7.26 1.92 -3.45
N THR A 65 -7.35 0.67 -3.88
CA THR A 65 -6.64 -0.47 -3.28
C THR A 65 -5.75 -1.10 -4.34
N ILE A 66 -4.45 -1.15 -4.05
CA ILE A 66 -3.46 -1.80 -4.90
C ILE A 66 -2.78 -2.90 -4.08
N ILE A 67 -2.69 -4.09 -4.65
CA ILE A 67 -1.88 -5.18 -4.12
C ILE A 67 -0.90 -5.59 -5.20
N ALA A 68 0.38 -5.55 -4.87
CA ALA A 68 1.44 -5.87 -5.82
C ALA A 68 2.40 -6.90 -5.24
N GLU A 69 2.88 -7.79 -6.09
CA GLU A 69 3.94 -8.73 -5.74
C GLU A 69 5.28 -7.99 -5.63
N LEU A 70 6.04 -8.30 -4.58
CA LEU A 70 7.37 -7.75 -4.38
C LEU A 70 8.30 -8.23 -5.50
N ASN A 71 9.05 -7.29 -6.09
CA ASN A 71 10.06 -7.61 -7.11
C ASN A 71 11.22 -8.48 -6.56
N ASN A 72 11.50 -8.37 -5.26
CA ASN A 72 12.44 -9.19 -4.50
C ASN A 72 11.71 -9.71 -3.25
N PRO A 73 11.02 -10.86 -3.34
CA PRO A 73 10.22 -11.37 -2.23
C PRO A 73 11.10 -11.68 -1.02
N LEU A 74 10.61 -11.29 0.16
CA LEU A 74 11.22 -11.69 1.43
C LEU A 74 10.69 -13.09 1.79
N PRO A 75 11.39 -13.89 2.61
CA PRO A 75 10.99 -15.28 2.92
C PRO A 75 9.53 -15.43 3.39
N ASN A 76 8.98 -14.40 4.04
CA ASN A 76 7.64 -14.40 4.59
C ASN A 76 6.77 -13.23 4.08
N VAL A 77 7.20 -12.51 3.05
CA VAL A 77 6.39 -11.40 2.48
C VAL A 77 6.45 -11.48 0.97
N LYS A 78 5.31 -11.81 0.37
CA LYS A 78 5.14 -11.87 -1.08
C LYS A 78 4.50 -10.61 -1.65
N TYR A 79 3.59 -9.99 -0.89
CA TYR A 79 2.79 -8.88 -1.36
C TYR A 79 3.00 -7.61 -0.54
N ILE A 80 2.94 -6.47 -1.22
CA ILE A 80 2.71 -5.16 -0.62
C ILE A 80 1.24 -4.79 -0.86
N GLY A 81 0.55 -4.33 0.19
CA GLY A 81 -0.78 -3.76 0.11
C GLY A 81 -0.74 -2.25 0.29
N ILE A 82 -1.45 -1.51 -0.56
CA ILE A 82 -1.55 -0.05 -0.49
C ILE A 82 -3.02 0.36 -0.61
N ILE A 83 -3.51 1.13 0.35
CA ILE A 83 -4.80 1.82 0.24
C ILE A 83 -4.55 3.31 0.18
N MET A 84 -5.14 3.98 -0.80
CA MET A 84 -5.20 5.43 -0.90
C MET A 84 -6.62 5.90 -0.61
N GLN A 85 -6.77 6.98 0.15
CA GLN A 85 -8.06 7.62 0.38
C GLN A 85 -7.93 9.14 0.37
N GLN A 86 -8.76 9.82 -0.41
CA GLN A 86 -8.86 11.27 -0.37
C GLN A 86 -9.79 11.70 0.78
N ASP A 87 -9.24 12.46 1.71
CA ASP A 87 -9.99 13.26 2.67
C ASP A 87 -10.22 14.66 2.07
N SER A 88 -11.38 14.85 1.46
CA SER A 88 -11.75 16.13 0.84
C SER A 88 -11.99 17.25 1.86
N ARG A 89 -12.30 16.91 3.12
CA ARG A 89 -12.53 17.91 4.17
C ARG A 89 -11.22 18.49 4.68
N MET A 90 -10.22 17.63 4.86
CA MET A 90 -8.89 18.04 5.29
C MET A 90 -7.98 18.45 4.12
N GLY A 91 -8.39 18.19 2.87
CA GLY A 91 -7.57 18.44 1.70
C GLY A 91 -6.31 17.58 1.70
N GLN A 92 -6.44 16.30 2.07
CA GLN A 92 -5.33 15.36 2.23
C GLN A 92 -5.60 14.04 1.54
N THR A 93 -4.56 13.40 1.02
CA THR A 93 -4.58 12.00 0.60
C THR A 93 -3.91 11.16 1.69
N ILE A 94 -4.64 10.19 2.23
CA ILE A 94 -4.18 9.21 3.21
C ILE A 94 -3.69 7.96 2.49
N PHE A 95 -2.52 7.46 2.87
CA PHE A 95 -1.92 6.23 2.37
C PHE A 95 -1.75 5.26 3.52
N ASN A 96 -2.39 4.10 3.43
CA ASN A 96 -2.09 2.96 4.28
C ASN A 96 -1.21 2.00 3.48
N ILE A 97 -0.09 1.56 4.06
CA ILE A 97 0.86 0.66 3.42
C ILE A 97 1.10 -0.52 4.35
N SER A 98 0.95 -1.73 3.84
CA SER A 98 1.38 -2.96 4.50
C SER A 98 2.46 -3.63 3.67
N TYR A 99 3.60 -3.87 4.31
CA TYR A 99 4.77 -4.60 3.86
C TYR A 99 5.01 -5.82 4.78
N GLY A 100 3.91 -6.45 5.21
CA GLY A 100 3.94 -7.65 6.02
C GLY A 100 4.59 -7.52 7.40
N GLY A 101 4.29 -6.43 8.12
CA GLY A 101 4.83 -6.17 9.45
C GLY A 101 6.17 -5.43 9.43
N ASN A 102 6.65 -5.03 8.25
CA ASN A 102 7.95 -4.38 8.10
C ASN A 102 7.78 -2.86 7.91
N GLU A 103 7.66 -2.14 9.03
CA GLU A 103 7.51 -0.68 9.06
C GLU A 103 8.65 0.05 8.32
N PHE A 104 9.90 -0.43 8.47
CA PHE A 104 11.05 0.17 7.80
C PHE A 104 10.92 0.09 6.27
N LYS A 105 10.54 -1.08 5.75
CA LYS A 105 10.34 -1.28 4.31
C LYS A 105 9.12 -0.51 3.79
N ALA A 106 8.02 -0.48 4.53
CA ALA A 106 6.85 0.34 4.20
C ALA A 106 7.21 1.84 4.12
N ARG A 107 8.03 2.32 5.07
CA ARG A 107 8.51 3.72 5.07
C ARG A 107 9.48 4.01 3.95
N GLN A 108 10.38 3.06 3.65
CA GLN A 108 11.33 3.17 2.54
C GLN A 108 10.57 3.25 1.21
N PHE A 109 9.64 2.33 0.97
CA PHE A 109 8.75 2.32 -0.19
C PHE A 109 8.08 3.69 -0.38
N TYR A 110 7.44 4.21 0.67
CA TYR A 110 6.79 5.52 0.59
C TYR A 110 7.78 6.65 0.28
N THR A 111 8.96 6.65 0.91
CA THR A 111 9.97 7.69 0.69
C THR A 111 10.47 7.69 -0.75
N ASP A 112 10.60 6.52 -1.36
CA ASP A 112 11.02 6.40 -2.75
C ASP A 112 9.91 6.78 -3.72
N TYR A 113 8.67 6.34 -3.48
CA TYR A 113 7.50 6.81 -4.24
C TYR A 113 7.33 8.33 -4.16
N LYS A 114 7.51 8.93 -2.98
CA LYS A 114 7.36 10.37 -2.77
C LYS A 114 8.29 11.20 -3.67
N LYS A 115 9.44 10.67 -4.09
CA LYS A 115 10.35 11.35 -5.03
C LYS A 115 9.76 11.49 -6.44
N THR A 116 8.69 10.76 -6.75
CA THR A 116 7.97 10.84 -8.03
C THR A 116 6.78 11.82 -8.00
N LEU A 117 6.36 12.24 -6.81
CA LEU A 117 5.23 13.17 -6.59
C LEU A 117 5.63 14.61 -6.90
#